data_AF-A0A485B8C7-F1
#
_entry.id   AF-A0A485B8C7-F1
#
_cell.length_a   1.000
_cell.length_b   1.000
_cell.length_c   1.000
_cell.angle_alpha   90.00
_cell.angle_beta   90.00
_cell.angle_gamma   90.00
#
_symmetry.space_group_name_H-M   'P 1'
#
loop_
_entity.id
_entity.type
_entity.pdbx_description
1 polymer ?
#
loop_
_entity_poly.entity_id
_entity_poly.type
_entity_poly.pdbx_seq_one_letter_code
_entity_poly.pdbx_strand_id
1 'polypeptide(L)'
;MANVASFAVFAADVGVGYITRNDNKHAKAGNLNHAMTLTHGELICVFDCDHVATRVFLQATVGGFLKDPMLALVQTPHYFYSPDPFERNLSVGRNIPNEGMLFLWPDSAGQR
;
A
#
# COMPACT_ATOMS: atom_id res chain seq x y z
N MET A 1 -0.27 10.62 -22.85
CA MET A 1 0.96 9.91 -22.47
C MET A 1 1.48 10.59 -21.22
N ALA A 2 1.27 10.00 -20.04
CA ALA A 2 1.84 10.55 -18.81
C ALA A 2 3.38 10.57 -18.96
N ASN A 3 4.01 11.69 -18.65
CA ASN A 3 5.41 11.94 -18.98
C ASN A 3 6.33 11.06 -18.11
N VAL A 4 6.66 9.86 -18.58
CA VAL A 4 7.56 8.90 -17.92
C VAL A 4 8.88 9.58 -17.51
N ALA A 5 9.36 10.54 -18.31
CA ALA A 5 10.57 11.29 -18.01
C ALA A 5 10.40 12.21 -16.78
N SER A 6 9.24 12.81 -16.53
CA SER A 6 9.06 13.68 -15.35
C SER A 6 9.07 12.89 -14.05
N PHE A 7 8.53 11.66 -14.04
CA PHE A 7 8.57 10.80 -12.86
C PHE A 7 9.99 10.29 -12.57
N ALA A 8 10.76 9.95 -13.60
CA ALA A 8 12.15 9.56 -13.44
C ALA A 8 13.01 10.69 -12.86
N VAL A 9 12.82 11.92 -13.34
CA VAL A 9 13.50 13.11 -12.81
C VAL A 9 13.13 13.36 -11.35
N PHE A 10 11.82 13.37 -11.03
CA PHE A 10 11.37 13.56 -9.66
C PHE A 10 11.91 12.49 -8.71
N ALA A 11 11.91 11.22 -9.13
CA ALA A 11 12.47 10.12 -8.34
C ALA A 11 13.95 10.34 -8.03
N ALA A 12 14.74 10.79 -9.01
CA ALA A 12 16.14 11.13 -8.81
C ALA A 12 16.31 12.31 -7.83
N ASP A 13 15.49 13.36 -7.96
CA ASP A 13 15.54 14.55 -7.09
C ASP A 13 15.26 14.23 -5.63
N VAL A 14 14.36 13.27 -5.35
CA VAL A 14 14.03 12.83 -3.98
C VAL A 14 14.87 11.63 -3.51
N GLY A 15 15.81 11.15 -4.34
CA GLY A 15 16.75 10.10 -3.99
C GLY A 15 16.15 8.68 -3.94
N VAL A 16 15.13 8.39 -4.75
CA VAL A 16 14.50 7.05 -4.83
C VAL A 16 14.75 6.39 -6.19
N GLY A 17 14.78 5.06 -6.20
CA GLY A 17 14.93 4.28 -7.42
C GLY A 17 13.68 4.33 -8.31
N TYR A 18 13.88 4.39 -9.63
CA TYR A 18 12.80 4.35 -10.62
C TYR A 18 12.96 3.14 -11.53
N ILE A 19 11.97 2.23 -11.51
CA ILE A 19 11.98 0.98 -12.29
C ILE A 19 10.80 1.01 -13.26
N THR A 20 11.07 0.69 -14.53
CA THR A 20 10.06 0.53 -15.57
C THR A 20 10.33 -0.74 -16.36
N ARG A 21 9.40 -1.13 -17.24
CA ARG A 21 9.56 -2.27 -18.14
C ARG A 21 8.94 -1.96 -19.51
N ASN A 22 9.34 -2.73 -20.51
CA ASN A 22 8.95 -2.52 -21.91
C ASN A 22 7.56 -3.08 -22.27
N ASP A 23 6.88 -3.75 -21.35
CA ASP A 23 5.54 -4.31 -21.55
C ASP A 23 4.60 -4.01 -20.38
N ASN A 24 3.30 -4.24 -20.59
CA ASN A 24 2.25 -4.05 -19.58
C ASN A 24 1.59 -5.37 -19.14
N LYS A 25 2.27 -6.52 -19.31
CA LYS A 25 1.67 -7.84 -19.01
C LYS A 25 1.43 -7.99 -17.49
N HIS A 26 0.36 -8.65 -17.08
CA HIS A 26 0.05 -8.89 -15.65
C HIS A 26 -0.10 -7.63 -14.76
N ALA A 27 -0.28 -6.44 -15.34
CA ALA A 27 -0.58 -5.20 -14.63
C ALA A 27 0.32 -4.95 -13.39
N LYS A 28 -0.27 -4.70 -12.21
CA LYS A 28 0.44 -4.45 -10.94
C LYS A 28 1.37 -5.61 -10.55
N ALA A 29 0.88 -6.85 -10.66
CA ALA A 29 1.68 -8.03 -10.34
C ALA A 29 2.91 -8.16 -11.24
N GLY A 30 2.76 -7.83 -12.53
CA GLY A 30 3.88 -7.81 -13.46
C GLY A 30 4.95 -6.77 -13.12
N ASN A 31 4.53 -5.58 -12.65
CA ASN A 31 5.47 -4.54 -12.21
C ASN A 31 6.26 -5.00 -10.96
N LEU A 32 5.58 -5.58 -9.98
CA LEU A 32 6.22 -6.09 -8.76
C LEU A 32 7.20 -7.23 -9.07
N ASN A 33 6.78 -8.20 -9.90
CA ASN A 33 7.65 -9.31 -10.30
C ASN A 33 8.91 -8.83 -11.01
N HIS A 34 8.80 -7.84 -11.90
CA HIS A 34 9.96 -7.27 -12.57
C HIS A 34 10.89 -6.55 -11.58
N ALA A 35 10.34 -5.73 -10.66
CA ALA A 35 11.12 -5.03 -9.64
C ALA A 35 11.86 -6.01 -8.70
N MET A 36 11.25 -7.16 -8.37
CA MET A 36 11.88 -8.21 -7.56
C MET A 36 13.10 -8.84 -8.24
N THR A 37 13.19 -8.82 -9.57
CA THR A 37 14.42 -9.31 -10.27
C THR A 37 15.60 -8.33 -10.20
N LEU A 38 15.35 -7.09 -9.78
CA LEU A 38 16.34 -6.01 -9.76
C LEU A 38 16.69 -5.55 -8.33
N THR A 39 15.94 -6.01 -7.33
CA THR A 39 16.09 -5.62 -5.93
C THR A 39 16.36 -6.85 -5.06
N HIS A 40 17.09 -6.65 -3.96
CA HIS A 40 17.61 -7.75 -3.13
C HIS A 40 17.29 -7.54 -1.64
N GLY A 41 16.23 -6.80 -1.34
CA GLY A 41 15.78 -6.60 0.05
C GLY A 41 15.15 -7.87 0.62
N GLU A 42 15.32 -8.09 1.92
CA GLU A 42 14.74 -9.25 2.63
C GLU A 42 13.22 -9.14 2.80
N LEU A 43 12.69 -7.91 2.84
CA LEU A 43 11.27 -7.60 2.97
C LEU A 43 10.81 -6.73 1.82
N ILE A 44 9.56 -6.95 1.39
CA ILE A 44 8.89 -6.14 0.38
C ILE A 44 7.74 -5.39 1.04
N CYS A 45 7.74 -4.07 0.88
CA CYS A 45 6.67 -3.19 1.34
C CYS A 45 5.96 -2.59 0.13
N VAL A 46 4.62 -2.66 0.11
CA VAL A 46 3.80 -2.22 -1.04
C VAL A 46 2.86 -1.12 -0.61
N PHE A 47 2.96 0.03 -1.27
CA PHE A 47 2.01 1.13 -1.17
C PHE A 47 1.44 1.43 -2.56
N ASP A 48 0.13 1.70 -2.64
CA ASP A 48 -0.44 2.27 -3.85
C ASP A 48 -0.13 3.78 -3.93
N CYS A 49 -0.29 4.37 -5.11
CA CYS A 49 0.12 5.75 -5.39
C CYS A 49 -0.64 6.82 -4.58
N ASP A 50 -1.74 6.44 -3.95
CA ASP A 50 -2.58 7.25 -3.07
C ASP A 50 -2.39 6.94 -1.58
N HIS A 51 -1.56 5.95 -1.24
CA HIS A 51 -1.25 5.58 0.14
C HIS A 51 0.02 6.27 0.63
N VAL A 52 -0.16 7.25 1.51
CA VAL A 52 0.95 7.91 2.21
C VAL A 52 1.19 7.23 3.56
N ALA A 53 2.31 6.53 3.69
CA ALA A 53 2.70 5.86 4.93
C ALA A 53 3.07 6.85 6.04
N THR A 54 2.76 6.50 7.29
CA THR A 54 3.23 7.25 8.46
C THR A 54 4.68 6.91 8.76
N ARG A 55 5.41 7.83 9.40
CA ARG A 55 6.83 7.63 9.76
C ARG A 55 7.06 6.41 10.67
N VAL A 56 6.05 5.99 11.43
CA VAL A 56 6.13 4.86 12.36
C VAL A 56 5.90 3.51 11.67
N PHE A 57 5.50 3.50 10.40
CA PHE A 57 5.02 2.30 9.71
C PHE A 57 5.98 1.11 9.83
N LEU A 58 7.26 1.28 9.49
CA LEU A 58 8.23 0.20 9.56
C LEU A 58 8.52 -0.25 10.99
N GLN A 59 8.56 0.69 11.94
CA GLN A 59 8.76 0.37 13.37
C GLN A 59 7.60 -0.48 13.92
N ALA A 60 6.38 -0.22 13.46
CA ALA A 60 5.19 -0.94 13.90
C ALA A 60 4.99 -2.30 13.20
N THR A 61 5.63 -2.55 12.05
CA THR A 61 5.35 -3.73 11.20
C THR A 61 6.51 -4.72 11.11
N VAL A 62 7.76 -4.26 11.01
CA VAL A 62 8.92 -5.13 10.75
C VAL A 62 9.22 -6.07 11.92
N GLY A 63 8.89 -5.67 13.15
CA GLY A 63 9.18 -6.45 14.36
C GLY A 63 8.56 -7.86 14.35
N GLY A 64 7.44 -8.07 13.66
CA GLY A 64 6.82 -9.38 13.53
C GLY A 64 7.72 -10.40 12.83
N PHE A 65 8.36 -9.99 11.71
CA PHE A 65 9.22 -10.85 10.90
C PHE A 65 10.51 -11.27 11.63
N LEU A 66 10.97 -10.46 12.58
CA LEU A 66 12.14 -10.79 13.41
C LEU A 66 11.80 -11.82 14.51
N LYS A 67 10.54 -11.88 14.92
CA LYS A 67 10.08 -12.72 16.04
C LYS A 67 9.68 -14.12 15.58
N ASP A 68 9.04 -14.23 14.43
CA ASP A 68 8.52 -15.49 13.90
C ASP A 68 9.08 -15.75 12.49
N PRO A 69 9.97 -16.75 12.32
CA PRO A 69 10.55 -17.07 11.01
C PRO A 69 9.54 -17.64 10.00
N MET A 70 8.33 -18.02 10.46
CA MET A 70 7.24 -18.50 9.59
C MET A 70 6.28 -17.39 9.18
N LEU A 71 6.45 -16.16 9.67
CA LEU A 71 5.62 -15.03 9.28
C LEU A 71 5.97 -14.56 7.86
N ALA A 72 5.01 -14.67 6.95
CA ALA A 72 5.19 -14.27 5.54
C ALA A 72 4.51 -12.95 5.17
N LEU A 73 3.53 -12.47 5.94
CA LEU A 73 2.74 -11.28 5.61
C LEU A 73 2.27 -10.55 6.85
N VAL A 74 2.39 -9.22 6.82
CA VAL A 74 1.75 -8.30 7.77
C VAL A 74 0.86 -7.36 6.98
N GLN A 75 -0.46 -7.44 7.21
CA GLN A 75 -1.43 -6.56 6.57
C GLN A 75 -1.87 -5.47 7.56
N THR A 76 -1.70 -4.21 7.19
CA THR A 76 -2.20 -3.07 7.97
C THR A 76 -3.59 -2.64 7.47
N PRO A 77 -4.42 -2.03 8.31
CA PRO A 77 -5.68 -1.44 7.88
C PRO A 77 -5.52 -0.41 6.76
N HIS A 78 -6.47 -0.37 5.82
CA HIS A 78 -6.58 0.70 4.84
C HIS A 78 -7.46 1.82 5.39
N TYR A 79 -6.88 3.02 5.52
CA TYR A 79 -7.59 4.23 5.95
C TYR A 79 -7.73 5.20 4.78
N PHE A 80 -8.97 5.54 4.43
CA PHE A 80 -9.26 6.51 3.39
C PHE A 80 -9.51 7.89 3.99
N TYR A 81 -8.80 8.90 3.47
CA TYR A 81 -9.00 10.30 3.89
C TYR A 81 -10.28 10.92 3.32
N SER A 82 -10.72 10.44 2.15
CA SER A 82 -11.92 10.95 1.48
C SER A 82 -13.11 10.06 1.80
N PRO A 83 -14.30 10.65 2.04
CA PRO A 83 -15.52 9.88 2.19
C PRO A 83 -15.81 9.13 0.90
N ASP A 84 -16.28 7.91 1.02
CA ASP A 84 -16.64 7.10 -0.14
C ASP A 84 -17.83 7.73 -0.92
N PRO A 85 -18.08 7.32 -2.18
CA PRO A 85 -19.16 7.90 -2.99
C PRO A 85 -20.55 7.76 -2.36
N PHE A 86 -20.78 6.78 -1.48
CA PHE A 86 -22.06 6.63 -0.78
C PHE A 86 -22.15 7.61 0.40
N GLU A 87 -21.09 7.75 1.18
CA GLU A 87 -20.99 8.76 2.25
C GLU A 87 -21.14 10.19 1.73
N ARG A 88 -20.62 10.47 0.52
CA ARG A 88 -20.69 11.79 -0.09
C ARG A 88 -22.09 12.13 -0.64
N ASN A 89 -22.78 11.16 -1.24
CA ASN A 89 -23.98 11.42 -2.05
C ASN A 89 -25.30 11.07 -1.36
N LEU A 90 -25.28 10.37 -0.23
CA LEU A 90 -26.49 10.01 0.52
C LEU A 90 -26.51 10.71 1.89
N SER A 91 -27.57 11.45 2.18
CA SER A 91 -27.77 12.20 3.44
C SER A 91 -27.70 11.32 4.70
N VAL A 92 -27.87 10.00 4.55
CA VAL A 92 -27.86 8.99 5.60
C VAL A 92 -26.44 8.43 5.86
N GLY A 93 -25.46 8.73 5.00
CA GLY A 93 -24.10 8.15 5.04
C GLY A 93 -23.21 8.62 6.19
N ARG A 94 -23.51 9.74 6.87
CA ARG A 94 -22.66 10.26 7.95
C ARG A 94 -22.66 9.43 9.24
N ASN A 95 -23.68 8.58 9.45
CA ASN A 95 -23.82 7.77 10.67
C ASN A 95 -23.66 6.27 10.40
N ILE A 96 -23.31 5.87 9.18
CA ILE A 96 -23.08 4.47 8.81
C ILE A 96 -21.56 4.29 8.69
N PRO A 97 -20.95 3.28 9.35
CA PRO A 97 -19.54 2.99 9.17
C PRO A 97 -19.22 2.76 7.70
N ASN A 98 -18.19 3.43 7.19
CA ASN A 98 -17.61 3.21 5.87
C ASN A 98 -17.43 1.72 5.55
N GLU A 99 -17.58 1.33 4.27
CA GLU A 99 -17.44 -0.07 3.82
C GLU A 99 -16.10 -0.72 4.23
N GLY A 100 -15.01 0.05 4.26
CA GLY A 100 -13.70 -0.40 4.72
C GLY A 100 -13.68 -0.81 6.19
N MET A 101 -14.54 -0.21 7.04
CA MET A 101 -14.68 -0.64 8.44
C MET A 101 -15.34 -2.01 8.56
N LEU A 102 -16.14 -2.45 7.59
CA LEU A 102 -16.76 -3.79 7.60
C LEU A 102 -15.71 -4.90 7.47
N PHE A 103 -14.63 -4.68 6.72
CA PHE A 103 -13.56 -5.67 6.53
C PHE A 103 -12.44 -5.57 7.57
N LEU A 104 -12.22 -4.40 8.16
CA LEU A 104 -11.07 -4.14 9.03
C LEU A 104 -11.37 -4.22 10.53
N TRP A 105 -12.63 -4.00 10.93
CA TRP A 105 -13.03 -3.90 12.34
C TRP A 105 -13.49 -5.23 12.98
N PRO A 106 -14.27 -6.11 12.32
CA PRO A 106 -14.76 -7.34 12.96
C PRO A 106 -13.65 -8.34 13.28
N ASP A 107 -12.62 -8.43 12.43
CA ASP A 107 -11.55 -9.42 12.57
C ASP A 107 -10.41 -8.97 13.50
N SER A 108 -10.20 -7.65 13.66
CA SER A 108 -9.18 -7.12 14.58
C SER A 108 -9.66 -7.00 16.03
N ALA A 109 -10.97 -7.05 16.28
CA ALA A 109 -11.55 -7.08 17.63
C ALA A 109 -11.54 -8.49 18.28
N GLY A 110 -11.19 -9.53 17.52
CA GLY A 110 -11.16 -10.94 17.97
C GLY A 110 -9.87 -11.39 18.67
N GLN A 111 -8.86 -10.54 18.77
CA GLN A 111 -7.64 -10.80 19.56
C GLN A 111 -7.64 -9.92 20.81
N ARG A 112 -8.34 -10.37 21.86
CA ARG A 112 -8.07 -9.99 23.24
C ARG A 112 -7.51 -11.20 23.98
#